data_AF-A0A965YWK3-F1
#
_entry.id   AF-A0A965YWK3-F1
#
_cell.length_a   1.000
_cell.length_b   1.000
_cell.length_c   1.000
_cell.angle_alpha   90.00
_cell.angle_beta   90.00
_cell.angle_gamma   90.00
#
_symmetry.space_group_name_H-M   'P 1'
#
loop_
_entity.id
_entity.type
_entity.pdbx_description
1 polymer ?
#
loop_
_entity_poly.entity_id
_entity_poly.type
_entity_poly.pdbx_seq_one_letter_code
_entity_poly.pdbx_strand_id
1 'polypeptide(L)' 'TKERGWGLGLPLVKRIVEVNHKGKIFVLKSELDKGTTFRIVLRRNG' A
#
# COMPACT_ATOMS: atom_id res chain seq x y z
N THR A 1 -19.49 8.35 1.05
CA THR A 1 -18.43 7.32 1.23
C THR A 1 -18.57 6.76 2.63
N LYS A 2 -18.58 5.43 2.85
CA LYS A 2 -18.80 4.87 4.21
C LYS A 2 -17.82 5.51 5.22
N GLU A 3 -18.34 6.01 6.34
CA GLU A 3 -17.55 6.69 7.40
C GLU A 3 -16.44 5.79 7.99
N ARG A 4 -16.60 4.47 7.92
CA ARG A 4 -15.56 3.50 8.31
C ARG A 4 -15.64 2.24 7.46
N GLY A 5 -14.59 1.99 6.68
CA GLY A 5 -14.27 0.63 6.27
C GLY A 5 -13.71 -0.16 7.45
N TRP A 6 -13.71 -1.49 7.36
CA TRP A 6 -13.22 -2.38 8.42
C TRP A 6 -11.69 -2.37 8.59
N GLY A 7 -10.99 -1.38 8.01
CA GLY A 7 -9.52 -1.27 8.07
C GLY A 7 -8.76 -2.37 7.31
N LEU A 8 -9.44 -3.19 6.51
CA LEU A 8 -8.85 -4.38 5.88
C LEU A 8 -8.05 -4.09 4.60
N GLY A 9 -8.22 -2.91 3.99
CA GLY A 9 -7.60 -2.58 2.71
C GLY A 9 -6.07 -2.54 2.76
N LEU A 10 -5.49 -1.76 3.67
CA LEU A 10 -4.04 -1.60 3.76
C LEU A 10 -3.32 -2.90 4.18
N PRO A 11 -3.80 -3.68 5.18
CA PRO A 11 -3.24 -4.99 5.49
C PRO A 11 -3.31 -5.96 4.31
N LEU A 12 -4.43 -5.99 3.58
CA LEU A 12 -4.59 -6.85 2.41
C LEU A 12 -3.60 -6.49 1.31
N VAL A 13 -3.49 -5.20 0.97
CA VAL A 13 -2.54 -4.72 -0.05
C VAL A 13 -1.10 -5.05 0.35
N LYS A 14 -0.74 -4.86 1.62
CA LYS A 14 0.59 -5.21 2.13
C LYS A 14 0.89 -6.69 1.95
N ARG A 15 -0.05 -7.58 2.28
CA ARG A 15 0.10 -9.03 2.08
C ARG A 15 0.30 -9.37 0.61
N ILE A 16 -0.53 -8.81 -0.29
CA ILE A 16 -0.43 -9.08 -1.74
C ILE A 16 0.95 -8.66 -2.27
N VAL A 17 1.44 -7.47 -1.91
CA VAL A 17 2.72 -6.96 -2.40
C VAL A 17 3.90 -7.75 -1.84
N GLU A 18 3.96 -7.95 -0.52
CA GLU A 18 5.12 -8.55 0.14
C GLU A 18 5.13 -10.08 0.04
N VAL A 19 3.98 -10.74 0.18
CA VAL A 19 3.91 -12.20 0.25
C VAL A 19 3.81 -12.82 -1.13
N ASN A 20 2.85 -12.37 -1.96
CA ASN A 20 2.58 -12.95 -3.26
C ASN A 20 3.61 -12.52 -4.32
N HIS A 21 3.97 -11.23 -4.34
CA HIS A 21 4.85 -10.69 -5.38
C HIS A 21 6.31 -10.49 -4.93
N LYS A 22 6.63 -10.80 -3.66
CA LYS A 22 7.96 -10.54 -3.05
C LYS A 22 8.46 -9.10 -3.30
N GLY A 23 7.52 -8.18 -3.38
CA GLY A 23 7.73 -6.75 -3.57
C GLY A 23 7.83 -6.01 -2.25
N LYS A 24 7.74 -4.68 -2.31
CA LYS A 24 7.73 -3.78 -1.15
C LYS A 24 6.67 -2.72 -1.31
N ILE A 25 6.02 -2.33 -0.20
CA ILE A 25 5.10 -1.19 -0.13
C ILE A 25 5.47 -0.31 1.06
N PHE A 26 5.50 1.01 0.86
CA PHE A 26 5.81 1.97 1.92
C PHE A 26 5.23 3.36 1.60
N VAL A 27 5.11 4.21 2.62
CA VAL A 27 4.74 5.62 2.44
C VAL A 27 5.93 6.35 1.82
N LEU A 28 5.73 6.91 0.63
CA LEU A 28 6.74 7.74 -0.03
C LEU A 28 6.71 9.17 0.51
N LYS A 29 5.51 9.70 0.71
CA LYS A 29 5.28 11.08 1.13
C LYS A 29 3.95 11.16 1.86
N SER A 30 3.88 11.92 2.94
CA SER A 30 2.63 12.24 3.60
C SER A 30 2.73 13.67 4.10
N GLU A 31 1.82 14.52 3.67
CA GLU A 31 1.72 15.91 4.11
C GLU A 31 0.29 16.17 4.58
N LEU A 32 0.17 16.81 5.76
CA LEU A 32 -1.11 17.23 6.28
C LEU A 32 -1.80 18.16 5.27
N ASP A 33 -3.11 17.99 5.09
CA ASP A 33 -3.95 18.76 4.17
C ASP A 33 -3.56 18.71 2.68
N LYS A 34 -2.58 17.86 2.30
CA LYS A 34 -2.20 17.60 0.90
C LYS A 34 -2.40 16.14 0.50
N GLY A 35 -2.21 15.22 1.45
CA GLY A 35 -2.46 13.79 1.27
C GLY A 35 -1.23 12.91 1.40
N THR A 36 -1.41 11.63 1.09
CA THR A 36 -0.39 10.58 1.26
C THR A 36 -0.15 9.85 -0.06
N THR A 37 1.12 9.68 -0.41
CA THR A 37 1.57 8.88 -1.56
C THR A 37 2.24 7.61 -1.05
N PHE A 38 1.77 6.47 -1.53
CA PHE A 38 2.41 5.16 -1.31
C PHE A 38 3.23 4.77 -2.54
N ARG A 39 4.37 4.12 -2.32
CA ARG A 39 5.20 3.54 -3.38
C ARG A 39 5.21 2.03 -3.26
N ILE A 40 5.01 1.36 -4.39
CA ILE A 40 5.04 -0.09 -4.53
C ILE A 40 6.19 -0.44 -5.48
N VAL A 41 7.06 -1.35 -5.05
CA VAL A 41 8.16 -1.91 -5.84
C VAL A 41 7.88 -3.38 -6.07
N LEU A 42 7.72 -3.80 -7.32
CA LEU A 42 7.51 -5.19 -7.71
C LEU A 42 8.78 -5.74 -8.35
N ARG A 43 9.04 -7.04 -8.16
CA ARG A 43 10.11 -7.73 -8.88
C ARG A 43 9.64 -7.97 -10.32
N ARG A 44 10.51 -7.71 -11.29
CA ARG A 44 10.30 -8.18 -12.67
C ARG A 44 10.67 -9.65 -12.70
N ASN A 45 9.73 -10.51 -13.10
CA ASN A 45 10.07 -11.89 -13.44
C ASN A 45 10.92 -11.82 -14.72
N GLY A 46 12.18 -12.26 -14.61
CA GLY A 46 13.09 -12.43 -15.74
C GLY A 46 12.76 -13.69 -16.51
#